data_AF-A0A8T3SNP3-F1
#
_entry.id   AF-A0A8T3SNP3-F1
#
_cell.length_a   1.000
_cell.length_b   1.000
_cell.length_c   1.000
_cell.angle_alpha   90.00
_cell.angle_beta   90.00
_cell.angle_gamma   90.00
#
_symmetry.space_group_name_H-M   'P 1'
#
loop_
_entity.id
_entity.type
_entity.pdbx_description
1 polymer ?
#
loop_
_entity_poly.entity_id
_entity_poly.type
_entity_poly.pdbx_seq_one_letter_code
_entity_poly.pdbx_strand_id
1 'polypeptide(L)'
;MLLPATSQIPAVFGRATWALDPASAAPTAGSTELRILVWEIECSSGSPATGRMSAPVIEYTPQTVTITIGVRGLGGIQACPLPRGTPAIVRLPQPLGDRPLLDGGHEPPIPPTPALL
;
A
#
# COMPACT_ATOMS: atom_id res chain seq x y z
N MET A 1 -27.47 -6.75 2.87
CA MET A 1 -26.65 -6.36 4.05
C MET A 1 -25.56 -5.44 3.51
N LEU A 2 -25.70 -4.14 3.70
CA LEU A 2 -24.80 -3.12 3.14
C LEU A 2 -23.63 -2.93 4.12
N LEU A 3 -22.40 -3.15 3.66
CA LEU A 3 -21.20 -2.79 4.41
C LEU A 3 -21.17 -1.26 4.58
N PRO A 4 -20.72 -0.71 5.72
CA PRO A 4 -20.61 0.73 5.88
C PRO A 4 -19.55 1.28 4.93
N ALA A 5 -19.92 2.32 4.19
CA ALA A 5 -19.03 3.04 3.28
C ALA A 5 -18.07 3.92 4.08
N THR A 6 -16.79 3.50 4.24
CA THR A 6 -15.69 4.46 4.49
C THR A 6 -14.27 3.97 4.15
N SER A 7 -14.05 2.72 3.74
CA SER A 7 -12.68 2.19 3.57
C SER A 7 -12.36 1.62 2.19
N GLN A 8 -12.97 2.17 1.15
CA GLN A 8 -12.67 1.75 -0.21
C GLN A 8 -11.90 2.84 -0.93
N ILE A 9 -10.78 2.43 -1.53
CA ILE A 9 -10.04 3.25 -2.48
C ILE A 9 -11.03 3.72 -3.57
N PRO A 10 -10.99 5.00 -3.98
CA PRO A 10 -11.85 5.47 -5.08
C PRO A 10 -11.66 4.63 -6.35
N ALA A 11 -12.75 4.34 -7.07
CA ALA A 11 -12.74 3.43 -8.23
C ALA A 11 -11.81 3.85 -9.39
N VAL A 12 -11.32 5.09 -9.39
CA VAL A 12 -10.34 5.59 -10.36
C VAL A 12 -8.92 5.07 -10.13
N PHE A 13 -8.66 4.41 -9.01
CA PHE A 13 -7.38 3.78 -8.71
C PHE A 13 -7.50 2.26 -8.86
N GLY A 14 -6.53 1.66 -9.54
CA GLY A 14 -6.36 0.21 -9.57
C GLY A 14 -5.75 -0.30 -8.27
N ARG A 15 -5.82 -1.63 -8.09
CA ARG A 15 -5.16 -2.32 -6.96
C ARG A 15 -3.65 -2.13 -7.04
N ALA A 16 -3.04 -1.95 -5.88
CA ALA A 16 -1.60 -1.97 -5.69
C ALA A 16 -1.26 -2.79 -4.45
N THR A 17 -0.07 -3.35 -4.42
CA THR A 17 0.51 -4.03 -3.26
C THR A 17 1.65 -3.19 -2.71
N TRP A 18 2.02 -3.44 -1.46
CA TRP A 18 3.12 -2.72 -0.84
C TRP A 18 3.91 -3.59 0.13
N ALA A 19 5.14 -3.14 0.38
CA ALA A 19 6.07 -3.74 1.32
C ALA A 19 6.73 -2.66 2.17
N LEU A 20 7.18 -3.02 3.37
CA LEU A 20 8.10 -2.15 4.12
C LEU A 20 9.39 -1.97 3.32
N ASP A 21 9.90 -0.74 3.31
CA ASP A 21 11.18 -0.44 2.68
C ASP A 21 12.33 -1.05 3.51
N PRO A 22 13.10 -2.02 2.98
CA PRO A 22 14.17 -2.69 3.71
C PRO A 22 15.39 -1.79 3.94
N ALA A 23 15.50 -0.67 3.22
CA ALA A 23 16.53 0.34 3.49
C ALA A 23 16.19 1.24 4.70
N SER A 24 15.00 1.07 5.27
CA SER A 24 14.49 1.84 6.40
C SER A 24 14.44 1.01 7.68
N ALA A 25 14.47 1.70 8.84
CA ALA A 25 14.30 1.03 10.12
C ALA A 25 12.92 0.35 10.20
N ALA A 26 12.89 -0.85 10.77
CA ALA A 26 11.64 -1.57 11.01
C ALA A 26 10.70 -0.73 11.91
N PRO A 27 9.38 -0.72 11.63
CA PRO A 27 8.41 -0.05 12.49
C PRO A 27 8.43 -0.62 13.92
N THR A 28 8.20 0.25 14.89
CA THR A 28 8.04 -0.10 16.30
C THR A 28 6.60 0.18 16.74
N ALA A 29 6.23 -0.24 17.96
CA ALA A 29 4.91 0.08 18.52
C ALA A 29 4.61 1.58 18.58
N GLY A 30 5.63 2.43 18.69
CA GLY A 30 5.49 3.89 18.68
C GLY A 30 5.44 4.52 17.29
N SER A 31 5.62 3.74 16.21
CA SER A 31 5.70 4.29 14.86
C SER A 31 4.37 4.92 14.42
N THR A 32 4.45 6.16 13.96
CA THR A 32 3.36 6.89 13.27
C THR A 32 3.69 7.20 11.81
N GLU A 33 4.83 6.72 11.32
CA GLU A 33 5.31 6.91 9.96
C GLU A 33 5.92 5.59 9.49
N LEU A 34 5.54 5.16 8.28
CA LEU A 34 6.06 3.97 7.63
C LEU A 34 6.70 4.37 6.30
N ARG A 35 7.91 3.90 6.04
CA ARG A 35 8.55 3.96 4.71
C ARG A 35 8.26 2.66 4.00
N ILE A 36 7.65 2.76 2.83
CA ILE A 36 7.18 1.61 2.07
C ILE A 36 7.60 1.72 0.61
N LEU A 37 7.53 0.59 -0.08
CA LEU A 37 7.60 0.48 -1.52
C LEU A 37 6.24 0.03 -2.05
N VAL A 38 5.75 0.64 -3.12
CA VAL A 38 4.43 0.39 -3.72
C VAL A 38 4.57 -0.13 -5.14
N TRP A 39 3.78 -1.15 -5.47
CA TRP A 39 3.69 -1.76 -6.80
C TRP A 39 2.25 -1.76 -7.29
N GLU A 40 2.01 -1.13 -8.43
CA GLU A 40 0.76 -1.28 -9.16
C GLU A 40 0.67 -2.66 -9.82
N ILE A 41 -0.55 -3.21 -9.90
CA ILE A 41 -0.81 -4.46 -10.61
C ILE A 41 -0.87 -4.24 -12.13
N GLU A 42 -1.34 -3.06 -12.55
CA GLU A 42 -1.40 -2.68 -13.97
C GLU A 42 -0.01 -2.35 -14.51
N CYS A 43 0.22 -2.65 -15.78
CA CYS A 43 1.52 -2.40 -16.40
C CYS A 43 1.75 -0.91 -16.64
N SER A 44 2.98 -0.45 -16.45
CA SER A 44 3.33 0.98 -16.53
C SER A 44 4.57 1.28 -17.38
N SER A 45 5.05 0.28 -18.14
CA SER A 45 6.30 0.36 -18.92
C SER A 45 7.51 0.78 -18.07
N GLY A 46 7.50 0.44 -16.77
CA GLY A 46 8.55 0.79 -15.81
C GLY A 46 8.43 2.20 -15.22
N SER A 47 7.34 2.92 -15.51
CA SER A 47 7.10 4.25 -14.93
C SER A 47 6.78 4.14 -13.43
N PRO A 48 7.34 5.01 -12.58
CA PRO A 48 7.05 5.00 -11.14
C PRO A 48 5.61 5.42 -10.85
N ALA A 49 5.06 4.99 -9.72
CA ALA A 49 3.73 5.34 -9.23
C ALA A 49 3.63 6.76 -8.62
N THR A 50 4.73 7.54 -8.63
CA THR A 50 4.79 8.89 -8.10
C THR A 50 3.70 9.78 -8.69
N GLY A 51 2.90 10.42 -7.83
CA GLY A 51 1.77 11.27 -8.23
C GLY A 51 0.52 10.53 -8.71
N ARG A 52 0.54 9.19 -8.72
CA ARG A 52 -0.58 8.33 -9.14
C ARG A 52 -1.17 7.48 -8.01
N MET A 53 -0.50 7.44 -6.86
CA MET A 53 -1.02 6.77 -5.66
C MET A 53 -2.24 7.50 -5.10
N SER A 54 -3.18 6.76 -4.54
CA SER A 54 -4.25 7.31 -3.71
C SER A 54 -3.70 7.78 -2.36
N ALA A 55 -4.51 8.54 -1.62
CA ALA A 55 -4.31 8.59 -0.17
C ALA A 55 -4.47 7.15 0.40
N PRO A 56 -3.67 6.77 1.42
CA PRO A 56 -3.83 5.48 2.05
C PRO A 56 -5.16 5.42 2.80
N VAL A 57 -5.89 4.33 2.61
CA VAL A 57 -6.98 3.95 3.51
C VAL A 57 -6.38 3.10 4.62
N ILE A 58 -6.59 3.51 5.87
CA ILE A 58 -6.00 2.86 7.04
C ILE A 58 -7.12 2.40 7.96
N GLU A 59 -7.25 1.09 8.10
CA GLU A 59 -8.22 0.47 9.00
C GLU A 59 -7.51 -0.05 10.25
N TYR A 60 -7.95 0.45 11.39
CA TYR A 60 -7.48 -0.02 12.69
C TYR A 60 -8.48 -0.99 13.28
N THR A 61 -7.98 -2.15 13.71
CA THR A 61 -8.71 -3.06 14.59
C THR A 61 -7.91 -3.26 15.88
N PRO A 62 -8.46 -3.95 16.89
CA PRO A 62 -7.67 -4.36 18.05
C PRO A 62 -6.55 -5.35 17.69
N GLN A 63 -6.63 -6.02 16.52
CA GLN A 63 -5.75 -7.12 16.15
C GLN A 63 -4.79 -6.77 15.02
N THR A 64 -5.10 -5.77 14.19
CA THR A 64 -4.39 -5.48 12.95
C THR A 64 -4.44 -4.00 12.61
N VAL A 65 -3.50 -3.56 11.77
CA VAL A 65 -3.59 -2.31 11.03
C VAL A 65 -3.49 -2.64 9.55
N THR A 66 -4.60 -2.52 8.83
CA THR A 66 -4.66 -2.78 7.39
C THR A 66 -4.46 -1.48 6.63
N ILE A 67 -3.52 -1.46 5.69
CA ILE A 67 -3.25 -0.30 4.84
C ILE A 67 -3.54 -0.70 3.41
N THR A 68 -4.39 0.08 2.75
CA THR A 68 -4.72 -0.07 1.33
C THR A 68 -4.27 1.17 0.59
N ILE A 69 -3.54 0.96 -0.51
CA ILE A 69 -3.10 2.01 -1.44
C ILE A 69 -3.52 1.57 -2.84
N GLY A 70 -4.10 2.49 -3.60
CA GLY A 70 -4.39 2.28 -5.01
C GLY A 70 -3.42 3.08 -5.87
N VAL A 71 -3.24 2.65 -7.11
CA VAL A 71 -2.46 3.40 -8.11
C VAL A 71 -3.30 3.60 -9.36
N ARG A 72 -3.36 4.84 -9.84
CA ARG A 72 -4.03 5.14 -11.10
C ARG A 72 -3.17 4.64 -12.25
N GLY A 73 -3.73 3.76 -13.07
CA GLY A 73 -3.07 3.21 -14.24
C GLY A 73 -2.69 4.27 -15.27
N LEU A 74 -1.78 3.90 -16.17
CA LEU A 74 -1.45 4.67 -17.35
C LEU A 74 -2.31 4.21 -18.52
N GLY A 75 -2.88 5.15 -19.28
CA GLY A 75 -3.61 4.81 -20.49
C GLY A 75 -2.72 4.23 -21.59
N GLY A 76 -3.33 3.56 -22.57
CA GLY A 76 -2.63 2.97 -23.72
C GLY A 76 -1.98 1.61 -23.43
N ILE A 77 -1.22 1.11 -24.40
CA ILE A 77 -0.50 -0.17 -24.28
C ILE A 77 0.73 0.04 -23.41
N GLN A 78 0.86 -0.73 -22.33
CA GLN A 78 1.97 -0.65 -21.38
C GLN A 78 2.67 -2.01 -21.26
N ALA A 79 4.01 -1.98 -21.21
CA ALA A 79 4.81 -3.18 -20.95
C ALA A 79 4.93 -3.45 -19.44
N CYS A 80 5.17 -4.72 -19.09
CA CYS A 80 5.26 -5.19 -17.70
C CYS A 80 6.71 -5.63 -17.40
N PRO A 81 7.69 -4.71 -17.37
CA PRO A 81 9.03 -5.06 -16.89
C PRO A 81 8.95 -5.41 -15.40
N LEU A 82 9.96 -6.12 -14.89
CA LEU A 82 10.08 -6.36 -13.45
C LEU A 82 10.14 -5.01 -12.70
N PRO A 83 9.14 -4.68 -11.88
CA PRO A 83 9.02 -3.35 -11.33
C PRO A 83 9.92 -3.16 -10.12
N ARG A 84 10.68 -2.06 -10.11
CA ARG A 84 11.20 -1.52 -8.85
C ARG A 84 10.04 -0.88 -8.10
N GLY A 85 9.90 -1.19 -6.81
CA GLY A 85 8.86 -0.58 -6.00
C GLY A 85 9.03 0.94 -5.93
N THR A 86 7.93 1.68 -6.01
CA THR A 86 7.98 3.14 -5.89
C THR A 86 7.98 3.53 -4.42
N PRO A 87 8.99 4.27 -3.92
CA PRO A 87 9.02 4.71 -2.53
C PRO A 87 7.84 5.61 -2.17
N ALA A 88 7.26 5.39 -0.99
CA ALA A 88 6.22 6.21 -0.41
C ALA A 88 6.33 6.27 1.12
N ILE A 89 5.71 7.31 1.69
CA ILE A 89 5.58 7.49 3.14
C ILE A 89 4.11 7.41 3.51
N VAL A 90 3.77 6.49 4.41
CA VAL A 90 2.44 6.41 5.02
C VAL A 90 2.51 7.03 6.41
N ARG A 91 1.68 8.05 6.65
CA ARG A 91 1.50 8.64 7.99
C ARG A 91 0.30 7.97 8.64
N LEU A 92 0.54 7.36 9.79
CA LEU A 92 -0.48 6.70 10.60
C LEU A 92 -1.14 7.74 11.53
N PRO A 93 -2.47 7.88 11.52
CA PRO A 93 -3.17 8.78 12.45
C PRO A 93 -3.03 8.38 13.93
N GLN A 94 -2.69 7.12 14.20
CA GLN A 94 -2.46 6.57 15.53
C GLN A 94 -1.16 5.75 15.53
N PRO A 95 -0.45 5.64 16.67
CA PRO A 95 0.70 4.75 16.81
C PRO A 95 0.35 3.33 16.38
N LEU A 96 1.30 2.63 15.77
CA LEU A 96 1.10 1.25 15.30
C LEU A 96 0.65 0.32 16.44
N GLY A 97 1.24 0.46 17.63
CA GLY A 97 1.10 -0.49 18.72
C GLY A 97 1.71 -1.85 18.36
N ASP A 98 1.31 -2.92 19.05
CA ASP A 98 1.79 -4.27 18.79
C ASP A 98 0.99 -4.99 17.68
N ARG A 99 0.25 -4.23 16.88
CA ARG A 99 -0.63 -4.77 15.84
C ARG A 99 0.17 -5.12 14.59
N PRO A 100 0.03 -6.34 14.04
CA PRO A 100 0.56 -6.64 12.72
C PRO A 100 -0.01 -5.72 11.65
N LEU A 101 0.86 -5.36 10.71
CA LEU A 101 0.51 -4.66 9.48
C LEU A 101 -0.01 -5.64 8.43
N LEU A 102 -1.08 -5.27 7.72
CA LEU A 102 -1.62 -6.01 6.59
C LEU A 102 -1.69 -5.13 5.33
N ASP A 103 -1.33 -5.72 4.20
CA ASP A 103 -1.54 -5.17 2.87
C ASP A 103 -2.97 -5.46 2.38
N GLY A 104 -3.81 -4.42 2.41
CA GLY A 104 -5.19 -4.46 1.93
C GLY A 104 -5.30 -4.42 0.40
N GLY A 105 -4.18 -4.39 -0.32
CA GLY A 105 -4.14 -4.68 -1.74
C GLY A 105 -4.58 -6.11 -2.08
N HIS A 106 -4.60 -7.03 -1.12
CA HIS A 106 -5.02 -8.42 -1.26
C HIS A 106 -6.43 -8.67 -0.71
N GLU A 107 -7.13 -9.67 -1.25
CA GLU A 107 -8.41 -10.15 -0.74
C GLU A 107 -8.32 -11.66 -0.45
N PRO A 108 -8.31 -12.09 0.82
CA PRO A 108 -8.30 -11.26 2.03
C PRO A 108 -6.97 -10.50 2.21
N PRO A 109 -6.92 -9.45 3.06
CA PRO A 109 -5.66 -8.79 3.42
C PRO A 109 -4.66 -9.75 4.04
N ILE A 110 -3.39 -9.62 3.65
CA ILE A 110 -2.29 -10.48 4.12
C ILE A 110 -1.13 -9.64 4.65
N PRO A 111 -0.19 -10.20 5.44
CA PRO A 111 1.03 -9.50 5.79
C PRO A 111 1.75 -8.99 4.52
N PRO A 112 2.30 -7.77 4.53
CA PRO A 112 3.02 -7.24 3.38
C PRO A 112 4.21 -8.16 3.07
N THR A 113 4.32 -8.58 1.81
CA THR A 113 5.43 -9.43 1.38
C THR A 113 6.73 -8.64 1.53
N PRO A 114 7.84 -9.23 2.01
CA PRO A 114 9.12 -8.54 2.07
C PRO A 114 9.51 -8.02 0.68
N ALA A 115 9.94 -6.76 0.60
CA ALA A 115 10.52 -6.27 -0.64
C ALA A 115 11.82 -7.05 -0.90
N LEU A 116 11.88 -7.74 -2.04
CA LEU A 116 13.13 -8.27 -2.55
C LEU A 116 13.81 -7.12 -3.31
N LEU A 117 14.99 -6.71 -2.83
CA LEU A 117 15.83 -5.70 -3.49
C LEU A 117 16.49 -6.25 -4.76
#